data_AF-D6X8H7-F1
#
_entry.id   AF-D6X8H7-F1
#
_cell.length_a   1.000
_cell.length_b   1.000
_cell.length_c   1.000
_cell.angle_alpha   90.00
_cell.angle_beta   90.00
_cell.angle_gamma   90.00
#
_symmetry.space_group_name_H-M   'P 1'
#
loop_
_entity.id
_entity.type
_entity.pdbx_description
1 polymer ?
#
loop_
_entity_poly.entity_id
_entity_poly.type
_entity_poly.pdbx_seq_one_letter_code
_entity_poly.pdbx_strand_id
1 'polypeptide(L)'
;MLTLHVAEASPELAVLVDGAQVAAVGPYEELAAVRPQARVRRWPGILTPGLLNPYGPELLEATYHPDPREAAELGTEPITGERA
;
A
#
# COMPACT_ATOMS: atom_id res chain seq x y z
N MET A 1 -0.14 13.57 -12.37
CA MET A 1 -1.53 14.08 -12.22
C MET A 1 -1.78 14.20 -10.75
N LEU A 2 -2.04 15.42 -10.27
CA LEU A 2 -2.28 15.69 -8.86
C LEU A 2 -3.57 15.01 -8.39
N THR A 3 -3.47 14.24 -7.31
CA THR A 3 -4.60 13.56 -6.69
C THR A 3 -4.62 13.82 -5.19
N LEU A 4 -5.77 14.29 -4.67
CA LEU A 4 -6.04 14.37 -3.24
C LEU A 4 -6.68 13.07 -2.76
N HIS A 5 -6.02 12.39 -1.83
CA HIS A 5 -6.52 11.21 -1.16
C HIS A 5 -7.11 11.61 0.19
N VAL A 6 -8.38 11.27 0.42
CA VAL A 6 -9.12 11.57 1.65
C VAL A 6 -9.73 10.28 2.19
N ALA A 7 -9.69 10.10 3.51
CA ALA A 7 -10.25 8.94 4.20
C ALA A 7 -11.53 9.31 4.95
N GLU A 8 -12.53 8.43 4.95
CA GLU A 8 -13.79 8.63 5.71
C GLU A 8 -13.56 8.84 7.20
N ALA A 9 -12.56 8.21 7.80
CA ALA A 9 -12.24 8.35 9.22
C ALA A 9 -11.52 9.67 9.57
N SER A 10 -11.07 10.44 8.57
CA SER A 10 -10.40 11.74 8.74
C SER A 10 -10.67 12.65 7.53
N PRO A 11 -11.94 13.02 7.27
CA PRO A 11 -12.34 13.70 6.05
C PRO A 11 -11.73 15.11 5.90
N GLU A 12 -11.30 15.71 7.01
CA GLU A 12 -10.62 17.00 7.08
C GLU A 12 -9.13 16.93 6.72
N LEU A 13 -8.54 15.74 6.60
CA LEU A 13 -7.14 15.53 6.23
C LEU A 13 -7.03 14.95 4.82
N ALA A 14 -5.98 15.36 4.10
CA ALA A 14 -5.68 14.84 2.79
C ALA A 14 -4.18 14.62 2.55
N VAL A 15 -3.89 13.66 1.68
CA VAL A 15 -2.57 13.44 1.09
C VAL A 15 -2.63 13.84 -0.38
N LEU A 16 -1.85 14.84 -0.76
CA LEU A 16 -1.67 15.24 -2.16
C LEU A 16 -0.55 14.41 -2.78
N VAL A 17 -0.86 13.71 -3.86
CA VAL A 17 0.09 12.84 -4.58
C VAL A 17 0.30 13.37 -6.00
N ASP A 18 1.55 13.42 -6.44
CA ASP A 18 1.92 13.61 -7.84
C ASP A 18 2.73 12.41 -8.35
N GLY A 19 2.08 11.55 -9.15
CA GLY A 19 2.71 10.34 -9.65
C GLY A 19 3.16 9.44 -8.51
N ALA A 20 4.48 9.30 -8.34
CA ALA A 20 5.10 8.47 -7.31
C ALA A 20 5.47 9.22 -6.02
N GLN A 21 5.18 10.53 -5.93
CA GLN A 21 5.62 11.37 -4.82
C GLN A 21 4.44 11.88 -4.00
N VAL A 22 4.62 11.90 -2.68
CA VAL A 22 3.76 12.68 -1.78
C VAL A 22 4.19 14.14 -1.89
N ALA A 23 3.34 14.97 -2.48
CA ALA A 23 3.61 16.39 -2.69
C ALA A 23 3.27 17.23 -1.45
N ALA A 24 2.25 16.84 -0.68
CA ALA A 24 1.89 17.47 0.59
C ALA A 24 0.98 16.56 1.43
N VAL A 25 0.95 16.82 2.74
CA VAL A 25 -0.01 16.24 3.69
C VAL A 25 -0.53 17.38 4.55
N GLY A 26 -1.85 17.47 4.73
CA GLY A 26 -2.44 18.57 5.49
C GLY A 26 -3.96 18.64 5.40
N PRO A 27 -4.55 19.77 5.82
CA PRO A 27 -6.00 19.96 5.77
C PRO A 27 -6.54 19.89 4.34
N TYR A 28 -7.63 19.16 4.14
CA TYR A 28 -8.26 18.98 2.84
C TYR A 28 -8.64 20.32 2.20
N GLU A 29 -9.28 21.20 2.96
CA GLU A 29 -9.78 22.49 2.43
C GLU A 29 -8.63 23.40 1.95
N GLU A 30 -7.52 23.44 2.68
CA GLU A 30 -6.34 24.22 2.30
C GLU A 30 -5.71 23.69 1.00
N LEU A 31 -5.54 22.36 0.92
CA LEU A 31 -4.94 21.74 -0.26
C LEU A 31 -5.86 21.81 -1.48
N ALA A 32 -7.18 21.65 -1.30
CA ALA A 32 -8.18 21.78 -2.35
C ALA A 32 -8.27 23.22 -2.89
N ALA A 33 -8.15 24.22 -2.02
CA ALA A 33 -8.12 25.63 -2.43
C ALA A 33 -6.89 25.99 -3.28
N VAL A 34 -5.72 25.45 -2.93
CA VAL A 34 -4.46 25.71 -3.67
C VAL A 34 -4.37 24.87 -4.96
N ARG A 35 -5.03 23.71 -5.00
CA ARG A 35 -5.01 22.76 -6.12
C ARG A 35 -6.43 22.37 -6.57
N PRO A 36 -7.25 23.32 -7.04
CA PRO A 36 -8.65 23.05 -7.42
C PRO A 36 -8.79 22.04 -8.57
N GLN A 37 -7.75 21.87 -9.38
CA GLN A 37 -7.67 20.90 -10.47
C GLN A 37 -7.27 19.49 -10.04
N ALA A 38 -6.87 19.28 -8.78
CA ALA A 38 -6.48 17.96 -8.30
C ALA A 38 -7.68 17.02 -8.30
N ARG A 39 -7.49 15.81 -8.83
CA ARG A 39 -8.52 14.77 -8.76
C ARG A 39 -8.73 14.38 -7.30
N VAL A 40 -9.97 14.31 -6.83
CA VAL A 40 -10.25 13.84 -5.47
C VAL A 40 -10.59 12.35 -5.48
N ARG A 41 -9.94 11.58 -4.61
CA ARG A 41 -10.24 10.17 -4.35
C ARG A 41 -10.59 9.98 -2.88
N ARG A 42 -11.81 9.52 -2.63
CA ARG A 42 -12.30 9.19 -1.29
C ARG A 42 -12.18 7.69 -1.04
N TRP A 43 -11.72 7.33 0.15
CA TRP A 43 -11.50 5.95 0.57
C TRP A 43 -12.32 5.64 1.82
N PRO A 44 -12.93 4.45 1.92
CA PRO A 44 -13.50 3.99 3.17
C PRO A 44 -12.39 3.76 4.21
N GLY A 45 -12.68 4.01 5.49
CA GLY A 45 -11.75 3.76 6.58
C GLY A 45 -10.64 4.82 6.75
N ILE A 46 -9.42 4.36 7.07
CA ILE A 46 -8.23 5.20 7.33
C ILE A 46 -7.24 5.15 6.16
N LEU A 47 -6.43 6.19 6.02
CA LEU A 47 -5.27 6.22 5.12
C LEU A 47 -3.99 6.13 5.94
N THR A 48 -3.15 5.14 5.64
CA THR A 48 -1.82 4.95 6.26
C THR A 48 -0.76 4.82 5.18
N PRO A 49 0.53 5.02 5.51
CA PRO A 49 1.60 4.56 4.63
C PRO A 49 1.42 3.08 4.27
N GLY A 50 1.92 2.71 3.09
CA GLY A 50 1.98 1.30 2.70
C GLY A 50 2.80 0.49 3.71
N LEU A 51 2.36 -0.73 4.00
CA LEU A 51 3.10 -1.61 4.88
C LEU A 51 4.45 -1.99 4.24
N LEU A 52 5.51 -1.95 5.04
CA LEU A 52 6.82 -2.44 4.66
C LEU A 52 7.05 -3.79 5.34
N ASN A 53 7.23 -4.85 4.53
CA ASN A 53 7.66 -6.15 5.03
C ASN A 53 9.19 -6.25 4.89
N PRO A 54 9.95 -6.32 6.01
CA PRO A 54 11.41 -6.33 5.96
C PRO A 54 12.00 -7.67 5.47
N TYR A 55 11.22 -8.75 5.46
CA TYR A 55 11.68 -10.09 5.11
C TYR A 55 11.36 -10.47 3.66
N GLY A 56 11.46 -9.50 2.75
CA GLY A 56 11.22 -9.70 1.32
C GLY A 56 12.07 -10.84 0.73
N PRO A 57 13.40 -10.84 0.91
CA PRO A 57 14.26 -11.91 0.40
C PRO A 57 13.87 -13.29 0.93
N GLU A 58 13.62 -13.41 2.23
CA GLU A 58 13.26 -14.70 2.83
C GLU A 58 11.93 -15.23 2.27
N LEU A 59 10.94 -14.35 2.12
CA LEU A 59 9.59 -14.74 1.68
C LEU A 59 9.47 -14.97 0.18
N LEU A 60 10.24 -14.24 -0.63
CA LEU A 60 10.12 -14.24 -2.09
C LEU A 60 11.22 -15.03 -2.79
N GLU A 61 12.40 -15.18 -2.16
CA GLU A 61 13.56 -15.83 -2.77
C GLU A 61 13.97 -17.11 -2.03
N ALA A 62 13.83 -17.15 -0.70
CA ALA A 62 14.23 -18.31 0.11
C ALA A 62 13.08 -19.22 0.56
N THR A 63 11.84 -18.87 0.22
CA THR A 63 10.64 -19.65 0.54
C THR A 63 9.95 -20.08 -0.73
N TYR A 64 9.81 -21.39 -0.93
CA TYR A 64 8.98 -21.93 -2.00
C TYR A 64 7.53 -22.00 -1.54
N HIS A 65 6.62 -21.43 -2.34
CA HIS A 65 5.17 -21.50 -2.11
C HIS A 65 4.59 -22.48 -3.14
N PRO A 66 4.28 -23.73 -2.74
CA PRO A 66 3.90 -24.77 -3.69
C PRO A 66 2.71 -24.38 -4.55
N ASP A 67 2.78 -24.71 -5.85
CA ASP A 67 1.63 -24.56 -6.74
C ASP A 67 0.54 -25.56 -6.31
N PRO A 68 -0.76 -25.21 -6.39
CA PRO A 68 -1.84 -26.14 -6.06
C PRO A 68 -1.77 -27.50 -6.78
N ARG A 69 -1.13 -27.59 -7.95
CA ARG A 69 -0.92 -28.85 -8.69
C ARG A 69 0.10 -29.78 -8.03
N GLU A 70 1.02 -29.24 -7.24
CA GLU A 70 2.08 -29.97 -6.54
C GLU A 70 1.68 -30.35 -5.11
N ALA A 71 0.51 -29.88 -4.65
CA ALA A 71 0.08 -30.01 -3.26
C ALA A 71 -0.01 -31.46 -2.75
N ALA A 72 -0.26 -32.43 -3.65
CA ALA A 72 -0.26 -33.84 -3.28
C ALA A 72 1.12 -34.37 -2.89
N GLU A 73 2.19 -33.78 -3.43
CA GLU A 73 3.58 -34.18 -3.18
C GLU A 73 4.25 -33.28 -2.12
N LEU A 74 4.09 -31.96 -2.25
CA LEU A 74 4.81 -30.97 -1.46
C LEU A 74 3.97 -30.37 -0.31
N GLY A 75 2.66 -30.61 -0.30
CA GLY A 75 1.74 -29.95 0.62
C GLY A 75 1.38 -28.52 0.20
N THR A 76 0.64 -27.81 1.05
CA THR A 76 0.15 -26.44 0.79
C THR A 76 0.82 -25.38 1.66
N GLU A 77 1.66 -25.81 2.62
CA GLU A 77 2.38 -24.89 3.49
C GLU A 77 3.67 -24.39 2.80
N PRO A 78 4.12 -23.16 3.08
CA PRO A 78 5.38 -22.67 2.56
C PRO A 78 6.57 -23.53 3.01
N ILE A 79 7.48 -23.82 2.09
CA ILE A 79 8.67 -24.64 2.32
C ILE A 79 9.88 -23.71 2.40
N THR A 80 10.66 -23.84 3.47
CA THR A 80 11.86 -23.02 3.73
C THR A 80 13.12 -23.89 3.70
N GLY A 81 14.27 -23.29 3.39
CA GLY A 81 15.57 -23.96 3.49
C GLY A 81 16.05 -24.14 4.94
N GLU A 82 17.19 -24.81 5.11
CA GLU A 82 17.87 -24.87 6.41
C GLU A 82 18.18 -23.44 6.92
N ARG A 83 17.83 -23.14 8.17
CA ARG A 83 18.18 -21.85 8.78
C ARG A 83 19.71 -21.76 8.96
N ALA A 84 20.30 -20.68 8.44
CA ALA A 84 21.65 -20.26 8.82
C ALA A 84 21.69 -19.65 10.23
#